data_AF-A0A7V3K637-F1
#
_entry.id   AF-A0A7V3K637-F1
#
_cell.length_a   1.000
_cell.length_b   1.000
_cell.length_c   1.000
_cell.angle_alpha   90.00
_cell.angle_beta   90.00
_cell.angle_gamma   90.00
#
_symmetry.space_group_name_H-M   'P 1'
#
loop_
_entity.id
_entity.type
_entity.pdbx_description
1 polymer ?
#
loop_
_entity_poly.entity_id
_entity_poly.type
_entity_poly.pdbx_seq_one_letter_code
_entity_poly.pdbx_strand_id
1 'polypeptide(L)' 'MTSGAKSVSAHEIGPDRPYPFPVGGTATVFVSGEPLAAGEHALTIAVETREVGELKIEVSDTL' A
#
# COMPACT_ATOMS: atom_id res chain seq x y z
N MET A 1 -12.98 -4.51 -21.80
CA MET A 1 -13.57 -5.07 -20.56
C MET A 1 -12.96 -4.29 -19.41
N THR A 2 -13.68 -3.33 -18.85
CA THR A 2 -13.20 -2.46 -17.75
C THR A 2 -13.21 -3.27 -16.46
N SER A 3 -12.03 -3.71 -16.01
CA SER A 3 -11.86 -4.33 -14.69
C SER A 3 -12.11 -3.25 -13.63
N GLY A 4 -13.23 -3.35 -12.91
CA GLY A 4 -13.45 -2.53 -11.73
C GLY A 4 -12.39 -2.92 -10.69
N ALA A 5 -11.48 -2.00 -10.37
CA ALA A 5 -10.45 -2.24 -9.37
C ALA A 5 -11.13 -2.57 -8.04
N LYS A 6 -11.12 -3.85 -7.66
CA LYS A 6 -11.66 -4.31 -6.39
C LYS A 6 -10.65 -3.95 -5.30
N SER A 7 -10.99 -2.95 -4.48
CA SER A 7 -10.23 -2.65 -3.28
C SER A 7 -10.33 -3.84 -2.30
N VAL A 8 -9.22 -4.13 -1.63
CA VAL A 8 -9.11 -5.18 -0.61
C VAL A 8 -8.64 -4.50 0.67
N SER A 9 -9.26 -4.84 1.80
CA SER A 9 -8.81 -4.32 3.09
C SER A 9 -7.44 -4.90 3.44
N ALA A 10 -6.49 -4.06 3.86
CA ALA A 10 -5.17 -4.53 4.30
C ALA A 10 -5.25 -5.53 5.46
N HIS A 11 -6.27 -5.44 6.32
CA HIS A 11 -6.50 -6.38 7.41
C HIS A 11 -6.89 -7.80 6.95
N GLU A 12 -7.35 -7.95 5.70
CA GLU A 12 -7.66 -9.25 5.12
C GLU A 12 -6.47 -9.89 4.40
N ILE A 13 -5.35 -9.16 4.28
CA ILE A 13 -4.15 -9.60 3.59
C ILE A 13 -3.21 -10.24 4.62
N GLY A 14 -2.71 -11.43 4.31
CA GLY A 14 -1.74 -12.12 5.15
C GLY A 14 -1.25 -13.41 4.52
N PRO A 15 -0.48 -14.22 5.26
CA PRO A 15 0.08 -15.46 4.73
C PRO A 15 -0.98 -16.41 4.17
N ASP A 16 -2.13 -16.55 4.82
CA ASP A 16 -3.19 -17.47 4.37
C ASP A 16 -4.05 -16.91 3.23
N ARG A 17 -4.03 -15.58 3.05
CA ARG A 17 -4.79 -14.87 2.02
C ARG A 17 -3.92 -13.77 1.41
N PRO A 18 -2.95 -14.12 0.55
CA PRO A 18 -2.03 -13.16 -0.02
C PRO A 18 -2.72 -12.26 -1.04
N TYR A 19 -2.25 -11.02 -1.14
CA TYR A 19 -2.62 -10.11 -2.21
C TYR A 19 -1.57 -10.19 -3.34
N PRO A 20 -1.96 -10.54 -4.58
CA PRO A 20 -1.01 -10.67 -5.67
C PRO A 20 -0.59 -9.30 -6.21
N PHE A 21 0.72 -9.04 -6.21
CA PHE A 21 1.32 -7.90 -6.91
C PHE A 21 1.89 -8.38 -8.25
N PRO A 22 1.21 -8.14 -9.39
CA PRO A 22 1.74 -8.52 -10.69
C PRO A 22 3.02 -7.72 -11.00
N VAL A 23 3.99 -8.38 -11.66
CA VAL A 23 5.22 -7.72 -12.10
C VAL A 23 4.88 -6.57 -13.06
N GLY A 24 5.43 -5.39 -12.79
CA GLY A 24 5.12 -4.16 -13.52
C GLY A 24 3.73 -3.58 -13.25
N GLY A 25 2.98 -4.16 -12.31
CA GLY A 25 1.71 -3.62 -11.85
C GLY A 25 1.88 -2.43 -10.91
N THR A 26 0.90 -1.54 -10.93
CA THR A 26 0.78 -0.45 -9.96
C THR A 26 -0.31 -0.80 -8.95
N ALA A 27 -0.01 -0.68 -7.66
CA ALA A 27 -0.98 -0.76 -6.59
C ALA A 27 -1.21 0.64 -6.00
N THR A 28 -2.47 0.95 -5.66
CA THR A 28 -2.83 2.18 -4.95
C THR A 28 -3.19 1.81 -3.52
N VAL A 29 -2.50 2.42 -2.56
CA VAL A 29 -2.81 2.29 -1.14
C VAL A 29 -3.73 3.44 -0.73
N PHE A 30 -4.87 3.10 -0.13
CA PHE A 30 -5.79 4.08 0.45
C PHE A 30 -5.70 3.99 1.97
N VAL A 31 -5.34 5.10 2.60
CA VAL A 31 -5.26 5.19 4.05
C VAL A 31 -6.56 5.83 4.57
N SER A 32 -7.38 5.05 5.26
CA SER A 32 -8.51 5.57 6.01
C SER A 32 -8.01 6.08 7.36
N GLY A 33 -7.52 7.31 7.39
CA GLY A 33 -7.07 7.99 8.60
C GLY A 33 -7.50 9.45 8.60
N GLU A 34 -7.16 10.15 9.67
CA GLU A 34 -7.31 11.61 9.70
C GLU A 34 -6.41 12.25 8.63
N PRO A 35 -6.86 13.35 7.99
CA PRO A 35 -6.01 14.13 7.11
C PRO A 35 -4.73 14.56 7.83
N LEU A 36 -3.61 14.51 7.11
CA LEU A 36 -2.36 15.05 7.62
C LEU A 36 -2.49 16.56 7.78
N ALA A 37 -1.82 17.11 8.80
CA ALA A 37 -1.70 18.56 8.98
C ALA A 37 -0.97 19.18 7.77
N ALA A 38 -1.12 20.49 7.55
CA ALA A 38 -0.35 21.17 6.51
C ALA A 38 1.16 21.12 6.80
N GLY A 39 1.99 21.05 5.75
CA GLY A 39 3.46 21.04 5.86
C GLY A 39 4.12 19.78 5.30
N GLU A 40 5.41 19.63 5.61
CA GLU A 40 6.22 18.50 5.14
C GLU A 40 5.95 17.23 5.95
N HIS A 41 5.77 16.12 5.23
CA HIS A 41 5.56 14.80 5.82
C HIS A 41 6.58 13.80 5.29
N ALA A 42 7.15 13.02 6.19
CA ALA A 42 7.92 11.83 5.86
C ALA A 42 7.12 10.61 6.34
N LEU A 43 6.72 9.78 5.39
CA LEU A 43 5.97 8.55 5.62
C LEU A 43 6.82 7.35 5.20
N THR A 44 6.61 6.23 5.86
CA THR A 44 7.20 4.95 5.45
C THR A 44 6.09 3.93 5.31
N ILE A 45 5.94 3.39 4.11
CA ILE A 45 5.02 2.27 3.84
C ILE A 45 5.84 0.99 3.99
N ALA A 46 5.49 0.17 4.98
CA ALA A 46 6.06 -1.15 5.16
C ALA A 46 5.13 -2.21 4.55
N VAL A 47 5.69 -3.08 3.71
CA VAL A 47 4.97 -4.22 3.11
C VAL A 47 5.76 -5.48 3.37
N GLU A 48 5.10 -6.51 3.87
CA GLU A 48 5.71 -7.84 4.02
C GLU A 48 5.36 -8.68 2.79
N THR A 49 6.39 -9.11 2.07
CA THR A 49 6.27 -9.96 0.88
C THR A 49 6.79 -11.36 1.19
N ARG A 50 6.28 -12.37 0.49
CA ARG A 50 6.73 -13.75 0.68
C ARG A 50 8.12 -13.98 0.11
N GLU A 51 8.47 -13.23 -0.94
CA GLU A 51 9.66 -13.45 -1.75
C GLU A 51 10.90 -12.77 -1.17
N VAL A 52 10.75 -11.54 -0.63
CA VAL A 52 11.87 -10.72 -0.16
C VAL A 52 11.74 -10.28 1.30
N GLY A 53 10.64 -10.64 1.99
CA GLY A 53 10.39 -10.24 3.37
C GLY A 53 9.89 -8.80 3.45
N GLU A 54 10.33 -8.07 4.49
CA GLU A 54 9.95 -6.67 4.71
C GLU A 54 10.57 -5.74 3.66
N LEU A 55 9.70 -4.98 2.99
CA LEU A 55 10.06 -3.89 2.10
C LEU A 55 9.59 -2.57 2.74
N LYS A 56 10.48 -1.58 2.79
CA LYS A 56 10.17 -0.21 3.24
C LYS A 56 10.23 0.74 2.07
N ILE A 57 9.16 1.50 1.88
CA ILE A 57 9.01 2.49 0.82
C ILE A 57 8.90 3.85 1.49
N GLU A 58 9.90 4.69 1.29
CA GLU A 58 9.92 6.06 1.79
C GLU A 58 9.07 6.96 0.89
N VAL A 59 8.20 7.75 1.50
CA VAL A 59 7.30 8.68 0.81
C VAL A 59 7.44 10.05 1.48
N SER A 60 7.78 11.05 0.68
CA SER A 60 7.78 12.44 1.12
C SER A 60 6.62 13.16 0.44
N ASP A 61 5.90 13.96 1.21
CA ASP A 61 4.80 14.77 0.70
C ASP A 61 4.81 16.16 1.33
N THR A 62 4.17 17.10 0.66
CA THR A 62 3.95 18.44 1.18
C THR A 62 2.52 18.85 0.84
N LEU A 63 1.67 18.87 1.87
CA LEU A 63 0.27 19.32 1.80
C LEU A 63 0.15 20.82 2.02
#